data_AF-A0A2E4WY27-F1
#
_entry.id   AF-A0A2E4WY27-F1
#
_cell.length_a   1.000
_cell.length_b   1.000
_cell.length_c   1.000
_cell.angle_alpha   90.00
_cell.angle_beta   90.00
_cell.angle_gamma   90.00
#
_symmetry.space_group_name_H-M   'P 1'
#
loop_
_entity.id
_entity.type
_entity.pdbx_description
1 polymer ?
#
loop_
_entity_poly.entity_id
_entity_poly.type
_entity_poly.pdbx_seq_one_letter_code
_entity_poly.pdbx_strand_id
1 'polypeptide(L)'
;MVTEPMEPLRHDPNSTAHEETVTWLASGDQPNPLTTMERARREREMRRSSAAPRPELLENVRHAFLSFDPQDDIEMETDCFHMDIAEVRDRLPESVLLAYDHYRHYVEGYRWGAVRVLARYVGEDRVLVVSIRATQGGFLEIFDVAGTPLVSGRRFRADLVCWDGEFGAGRESVIYDD
;
A
#
# COMPACT_ATOMS: atom_id res chain seq x y z
N MET A 1 -48.34 43.90 -54.10
CA MET A 1 -47.46 44.17 -55.26
C MET A 1 -46.09 44.56 -54.73
N VAL A 2 -45.07 44.17 -55.49
CA VAL A 2 -43.62 44.18 -55.25
C VAL A 2 -43.06 45.61 -55.04
N THR A 3 -42.03 45.78 -54.19
CA THR A 3 -40.68 46.34 -54.49
C THR A 3 -39.97 46.89 -53.23
N GLU A 4 -38.78 46.35 -52.96
CA GLU A 4 -37.67 46.84 -52.10
C GLU A 4 -37.28 48.31 -52.42
N PRO A 5 -36.38 49.03 -51.68
CA PRO A 5 -35.37 48.57 -50.69
C PRO A 5 -35.24 49.44 -49.42
N MET A 6 -34.69 48.90 -48.32
CA MET A 6 -34.10 49.74 -47.27
C MET A 6 -32.59 49.58 -47.24
N GLU A 7 -31.94 50.75 -47.22
CA GLU A 7 -30.50 51.00 -47.21
C GLU A 7 -29.74 50.24 -46.11
N PRO A 8 -28.43 50.01 -46.30
CA PRO A 8 -27.60 49.31 -45.33
C PRO A 8 -27.48 50.14 -44.06
N LEU A 9 -27.94 49.60 -42.93
CA LEU A 9 -27.67 50.18 -41.63
C LEU A 9 -26.16 50.12 -41.38
N ARG A 10 -25.61 51.33 -41.21
CA ARG A 10 -24.20 51.65 -41.04
C ARG A 10 -23.57 50.84 -39.92
N HIS A 11 -22.37 50.32 -40.15
CA HIS A 11 -21.51 49.76 -39.10
C HIS A 11 -21.29 50.81 -38.01
N ASP A 12 -21.79 50.52 -36.82
CA ASP A 12 -21.42 51.25 -35.61
C ASP A 12 -20.00 50.80 -35.20
N PRO A 13 -18.99 51.71 -35.18
CA PRO A 13 -17.63 51.35 -34.79
C PRO A 13 -17.47 51.16 -33.28
N ASN A 14 -18.53 51.29 -32.48
CA ASN A 14 -18.51 51.07 -31.03
C ASN A 14 -19.33 49.85 -30.54
N SER A 15 -19.77 48.96 -31.43
CA SER A 15 -20.43 47.72 -31.02
C SER A 15 -19.40 46.65 -30.63
N THR A 16 -19.08 46.53 -29.34
CA THR A 16 -18.31 45.42 -28.77
C THR A 16 -19.21 44.20 -28.56
N ALA A 17 -19.82 43.70 -29.64
CA ALA A 17 -20.43 42.38 -29.67
C ALA A 17 -19.54 41.50 -30.52
N HIS A 18 -18.54 40.89 -29.90
CA HIS A 18 -17.90 39.71 -30.48
C HIS A 18 -18.96 38.64 -30.63
N GLU A 19 -19.34 38.35 -31.88
CA GLU A 19 -19.92 37.06 -32.26
C GLU A 19 -18.86 35.99 -32.02
N GLU A 20 -18.72 35.57 -30.77
CA GLU A 20 -18.11 34.28 -30.45
C GLU A 20 -19.03 33.22 -31.06
N THR A 21 -18.68 32.81 -32.27
CA THR A 21 -19.19 31.59 -32.87
C THR A 21 -18.66 30.44 -32.02
N VAL A 22 -19.40 30.07 -30.97
CA VAL A 22 -19.15 28.86 -30.18
C VAL A 22 -19.37 27.68 -31.11
N THR A 23 -18.27 27.29 -31.76
CA THR A 23 -18.19 26.02 -32.45
C THR A 23 -18.17 24.98 -31.33
N TRP A 24 -19.33 24.39 -31.02
CA TRP A 24 -19.40 23.19 -30.20
C TRP A 24 -18.70 22.07 -30.96
N LEU A 25 -17.37 22.03 -30.88
CA LEU A 25 -16.64 20.79 -31.07
C LEU A 25 -17.18 19.85 -30.02
N ALA A 26 -17.90 18.83 -30.51
CA ALA A 26 -18.45 17.76 -29.72
C ALA A 26 -17.38 17.24 -28.76
N SER A 27 -17.52 17.60 -27.48
CA SER A 27 -16.85 16.96 -26.36
C SER A 27 -17.35 15.52 -26.29
N GLY A 28 -16.76 14.66 -27.10
CA GLY A 28 -16.87 13.21 -27.01
C GLY A 28 -15.80 12.68 -26.08
N ASP A 29 -15.91 13.00 -24.79
CA ASP A 29 -15.29 12.23 -23.72
C ASP A 29 -16.00 12.63 -22.41
N GLN A 30 -17.18 12.04 -22.19
CA GLN A 30 -17.67 11.94 -20.82
C GLN A 30 -16.61 11.14 -20.05
N PRO A 31 -16.06 11.64 -18.93
CA PRO A 31 -15.12 10.87 -18.15
C PRO A 31 -15.84 9.59 -17.71
N ASN A 32 -15.34 8.46 -18.18
CA ASN A 32 -15.89 7.16 -17.84
C ASN A 32 -15.94 7.06 -16.29
N PRO A 33 -17.12 6.87 -15.67
CA PRO A 33 -17.23 6.87 -14.21
C PRO A 33 -16.34 5.78 -13.57
N LEU A 34 -16.09 4.69 -14.30
CA LEU A 34 -15.17 3.63 -13.90
C LEU A 34 -13.72 4.12 -13.82
N THR A 35 -13.24 4.92 -14.79
CA THR A 35 -11.87 5.46 -14.77
C THR A 35 -11.70 6.55 -13.70
N THR A 36 -12.78 7.27 -13.37
CA THR A 36 -12.75 8.32 -12.33
C THR A 36 -12.71 7.71 -10.92
N MET A 37 -13.46 6.62 -10.69
CA MET A 37 -13.41 5.88 -9.43
C MET A 37 -12.08 5.16 -9.23
N GLU A 38 -11.53 4.56 -10.29
CA GLU A 38 -10.25 3.86 -10.25
C GLU A 38 -9.08 4.84 -10.08
N ARG A 39 -9.17 6.03 -10.68
CA ARG A 39 -8.23 7.14 -10.45
C ARG A 39 -8.33 7.70 -9.03
N ALA A 40 -9.54 7.89 -8.50
CA ALA A 40 -9.75 8.33 -7.12
C ALA A 40 -9.30 7.26 -6.11
N ARG A 41 -9.46 5.98 -6.43
CA ARG A 41 -8.92 4.85 -5.66
C ARG A 41 -7.39 4.89 -5.67
N ARG A 42 -6.76 4.98 -6.84
CA ARG A 42 -5.30 5.12 -6.97
C ARG A 42 -4.77 6.37 -6.28
N GLU A 43 -5.50 7.49 -6.32
CA GLU A 43 -5.09 8.73 -5.66
C GLU A 43 -5.25 8.65 -4.13
N ARG A 44 -6.27 7.94 -3.63
CA ARG A 44 -6.42 7.62 -2.20
C ARG A 44 -5.38 6.60 -1.74
N GLU A 45 -5.05 5.61 -2.56
CA GLU A 45 -3.96 4.65 -2.33
C GLU A 45 -2.61 5.37 -2.31
N MET A 46 -2.35 6.29 -3.25
CA MET A 46 -1.13 7.11 -3.25
C MET A 46 -1.05 8.06 -2.05
N ARG A 47 -2.16 8.70 -1.64
CA ARG A 47 -2.18 9.55 -0.44
C ARG A 47 -2.04 8.76 0.85
N ARG A 48 -2.53 7.51 0.90
CA ARG A 48 -2.28 6.58 2.01
C ARG A 48 -0.85 6.09 2.02
N SER A 49 -0.27 5.76 0.86
CA SER A 49 1.13 5.35 0.75
C SER A 49 2.12 6.50 0.95
N SER A 50 1.67 7.77 0.84
CA SER A 50 2.50 8.96 1.07
C SER A 50 2.41 9.51 2.50
N ALA A 51 1.54 8.98 3.35
CA ALA A 51 1.51 9.37 4.75
C ALA A 51 2.66 8.63 5.45
N ALA A 52 3.76 9.35 5.72
CA ALA A 52 4.81 8.81 6.55
C ALA A 52 4.20 8.32 7.89
N PRO A 53 4.56 7.12 8.35
CA PRO A 53 3.99 6.58 9.59
C PRO A 53 4.27 7.52 10.76
N ARG A 54 3.34 7.56 11.72
CA ARG A 54 3.47 8.37 12.93
C ARG A 54 4.76 7.99 13.67
N PRO A 55 5.67 8.93 13.99
CA PRO A 55 6.92 8.60 14.68
C PRO A 55 6.74 7.81 15.99
N GLU A 56 5.72 8.14 16.77
CA GLU A 56 5.39 7.45 18.03
C GLU A 56 5.05 5.97 17.81
N LEU A 57 4.31 5.64 16.75
CA LEU A 57 3.97 4.26 16.42
C LEU A 57 5.22 3.46 16.05
N LEU A 58 6.15 4.06 15.29
CA LEU A 58 7.41 3.42 14.93
C LEU A 58 8.24 3.04 16.17
N GLU A 59 8.40 3.96 17.12
CA GLU A 59 9.14 3.69 18.36
C GLU A 59 8.44 2.61 19.20
N ASN A 60 7.13 2.71 19.37
CA ASN A 60 6.37 1.73 20.14
C ASN A 60 6.44 0.33 19.52
N VAL A 61 6.36 0.22 18.19
CA VAL A 61 6.48 -1.07 17.49
C VAL A 61 7.88 -1.64 17.68
N ARG A 62 8.94 -0.84 17.56
CA ARG A 62 10.31 -1.31 17.82
C ARG A 62 10.42 -1.90 19.22
N HIS A 63 9.92 -1.20 20.23
CA HIS A 63 9.96 -1.67 21.61
C HIS A 63 9.12 -2.94 21.84
N ALA A 64 7.87 -2.97 21.34
CA ALA A 64 6.94 -4.07 21.54
C ALA A 64 7.46 -5.40 20.96
N PHE A 65 8.23 -5.35 19.88
CA PHE A 65 8.72 -6.54 19.20
C PHE A 65 10.19 -6.89 19.53
N LEU A 66 10.83 -6.21 20.49
CA LEU A 66 12.17 -6.61 20.95
C LEU A 66 12.20 -8.02 21.54
N SER A 67 11.11 -8.44 22.19
CA SER A 67 11.00 -9.77 22.80
C SER A 67 10.37 -10.81 21.90
N PHE A 68 9.72 -10.40 20.79
CA PHE A 68 9.01 -11.31 19.90
C PHE A 68 9.97 -12.38 19.36
N ASP A 69 9.57 -13.64 19.52
CA ASP A 69 10.33 -14.81 19.10
C ASP A 69 9.57 -15.59 18.01
N PRO A 70 9.97 -15.46 16.73
CA PRO A 70 9.37 -16.23 15.65
C PRO A 70 9.66 -17.73 15.75
N GLN A 71 10.53 -18.19 16.66
CA GLN A 71 10.73 -19.61 16.95
C GLN A 71 9.69 -20.17 17.95
N ASP A 72 8.97 -19.33 18.68
CA ASP A 72 7.90 -19.77 19.58
C ASP A 72 6.62 -20.09 18.76
N ASP A 73 6.10 -21.31 18.92
CA ASP A 73 4.87 -21.76 18.25
C ASP A 73 3.64 -20.98 18.70
N ILE A 74 3.57 -20.61 19.98
CA ILE A 74 2.43 -19.86 20.52
C ILE A 74 2.42 -18.46 19.91
N GLU A 75 3.58 -17.81 19.82
CA GLU A 75 3.69 -16.49 19.20
C GLU A 75 3.38 -16.53 17.71
N MET A 76 3.67 -17.64 17.02
CA MET A 76 3.44 -17.77 15.58
C MET A 76 1.99 -18.15 15.22
N GLU A 77 1.23 -18.74 16.14
CA GLU A 77 -0.14 -19.19 15.87
C GLU A 77 -1.20 -18.25 16.48
N THR A 78 -0.85 -17.44 17.49
CA THR A 78 -1.76 -16.46 18.07
C THR A 78 -2.17 -15.39 17.04
N ASP A 79 -3.47 -15.12 16.88
CA ASP A 79 -4.03 -14.16 15.93
C ASP A 79 -3.43 -14.23 14.51
N CYS A 80 -3.14 -15.45 14.07
CA CYS A 80 -2.60 -15.72 12.74
C CYS A 80 -3.71 -15.67 11.68
N PHE A 81 -3.38 -15.09 10.52
CA PHE A 81 -4.19 -15.18 9.33
C PHE A 81 -3.90 -16.49 8.58
N HIS A 82 -4.96 -17.26 8.31
CA HIS A 82 -4.88 -18.47 7.49
C HIS A 82 -4.82 -18.10 6.00
N MET A 83 -3.60 -17.96 5.49
CA MET A 83 -3.29 -17.43 4.16
C MET A 83 -3.66 -18.38 2.99
N ASP A 84 -4.13 -19.58 3.29
CA ASP A 84 -4.73 -20.53 2.35
C ASP A 84 -6.21 -20.21 2.03
N ILE A 85 -6.84 -19.34 2.82
CA ILE A 85 -8.22 -18.88 2.62
C ILE A 85 -8.22 -17.64 1.73
N ALA A 86 -8.89 -17.70 0.57
CA ALA A 86 -8.90 -16.61 -0.41
C ALA A 86 -9.48 -15.30 0.16
N GLU A 87 -10.56 -15.39 0.94
CA GLU A 87 -11.22 -14.24 1.55
C GLU A 87 -10.34 -13.51 2.58
N VAL A 88 -9.38 -14.22 3.18
CA VAL A 88 -8.40 -13.61 4.09
C VAL A 88 -7.39 -12.80 3.27
N ARG A 89 -6.89 -13.38 2.17
CA ARG A 89 -5.95 -12.69 1.27
C ARG A 89 -6.56 -11.42 0.67
N ASP A 90 -7.81 -11.48 0.23
CA ASP A 90 -8.52 -10.34 -0.37
C ASP A 90 -8.71 -9.14 0.58
N ARG A 91 -8.57 -9.36 1.90
CA ARG A 91 -8.74 -8.32 2.93
C ARG A 91 -7.42 -7.70 3.39
N LEU A 92 -6.29 -8.29 3.03
CA LEU A 92 -4.98 -7.80 3.43
C LEU A 92 -4.45 -6.74 2.46
N PRO A 93 -3.67 -5.75 2.94
CA PRO A 93 -3.02 -4.79 2.07
C PRO A 93 -2.05 -5.47 1.09
N GLU A 94 -1.96 -4.94 -0.12
CA GLU A 94 -1.10 -5.49 -1.18
C GLU A 94 0.37 -5.58 -0.77
N SER A 95 0.90 -4.60 -0.05
CA SER A 95 2.28 -4.60 0.47
C SER A 95 2.57 -5.76 1.42
N VAL A 96 1.60 -6.14 2.25
CA VAL A 96 1.68 -7.28 3.17
C VAL A 96 1.66 -8.59 2.38
N LEU A 97 0.78 -8.69 1.36
CA LEU A 97 0.71 -9.86 0.49
C LEU A 97 2.01 -10.06 -0.30
N LEU A 98 2.58 -8.98 -0.86
CA LEU A 98 3.84 -9.03 -1.59
C LEU A 98 4.99 -9.50 -0.69
N ALA A 99 5.07 -9.01 0.54
CA ALA A 99 6.06 -9.46 1.51
C ALA A 99 5.86 -10.94 1.88
N TYR A 100 4.62 -11.33 2.19
CA TYR A 100 4.28 -12.72 2.51
C TYR A 100 4.63 -13.67 1.35
N ASP A 101 4.19 -13.36 0.13
CA ASP A 101 4.42 -14.21 -1.05
C ASP A 101 5.91 -14.30 -1.39
N HIS A 102 6.68 -13.21 -1.23
CA HIS A 102 8.14 -13.21 -1.35
C HIS A 102 8.75 -14.21 -0.37
N TYR A 103 8.52 -14.05 0.94
CA TYR A 103 9.12 -14.93 1.93
C TYR A 103 8.61 -16.36 1.81
N ARG A 104 7.33 -16.58 1.48
CA ARG A 104 6.78 -17.91 1.29
C ARG A 104 7.48 -18.64 0.15
N HIS A 105 7.71 -17.96 -0.99
CA HIS A 105 8.40 -18.54 -2.14
C HIS A 105 9.80 -19.05 -1.77
N TYR A 106 10.57 -18.27 -1.02
CA TYR A 106 11.93 -18.64 -0.62
C TYR A 106 11.93 -19.58 0.60
N VAL A 107 11.35 -19.17 1.71
CA VAL A 107 11.47 -19.89 3.00
C VAL A 107 10.72 -21.22 2.98
N GLU A 108 9.46 -21.23 2.54
CA GLU A 108 8.67 -22.46 2.51
C GLU A 108 8.97 -23.29 1.26
N GLY A 109 9.20 -22.64 0.11
CA GLY A 109 9.55 -23.31 -1.14
C GLY A 109 10.83 -24.14 -1.06
N TYR A 110 11.85 -23.64 -0.35
CA TYR A 110 13.10 -24.37 -0.09
C TYR A 110 13.10 -25.18 1.23
N ARG A 111 11.95 -25.26 1.93
CA ARG A 111 11.78 -25.98 3.21
C ARG A 111 12.72 -25.50 4.32
N TRP A 112 13.08 -24.23 4.30
CA TRP A 112 13.97 -23.61 5.30
C TRP A 112 13.23 -23.12 6.54
N GLY A 113 11.90 -23.09 6.51
CA GLY A 113 11.08 -22.77 7.67
C GLY A 113 9.62 -22.49 7.31
N ALA A 114 9.00 -21.54 8.01
CA ALA A 114 7.58 -21.22 7.89
C ALA A 114 7.35 -19.70 7.90
N VAL A 115 6.32 -19.26 7.17
CA VAL A 115 5.91 -17.86 7.11
C VAL A 115 4.49 -17.73 7.60
N ARG A 116 4.24 -16.74 8.46
CA ARG A 116 2.91 -16.42 9.00
C ARG A 116 2.63 -14.93 8.82
N VAL A 117 1.36 -14.60 8.66
CA VAL A 117 0.88 -13.22 8.73
C VAL A 117 0.07 -13.11 10.02
N LEU A 118 0.41 -12.17 10.88
CA LEU A 118 -0.13 -12.05 12.22
C LEU A 118 -0.78 -10.67 12.40
N ALA A 119 -1.86 -10.61 13.17
CA ALA A 119 -2.39 -9.36 13.69
C ALA A 119 -1.89 -9.13 15.11
N ARG A 120 -1.29 -7.97 15.38
CA ARG A 120 -0.81 -7.61 16.73
C ARG A 120 -1.31 -6.23 17.12
N TYR A 121 -1.38 -5.98 18.42
CA TYR A 121 -1.75 -4.70 18.98
C TYR A 121 -0.56 -4.11 19.72
N VAL A 122 -0.25 -2.85 19.41
CA VAL A 122 0.76 -2.03 20.10
C VAL A 122 0.03 -0.84 20.69
N GLY A 123 -0.33 -0.95 21.98
CA GLY A 123 -1.29 -0.04 22.59
C GLY A 123 -2.67 -0.18 21.93
N GLU A 124 -3.19 0.91 21.38
CA GLU A 124 -4.47 0.93 20.66
C GLU A 124 -4.31 0.64 19.15
N ASP A 125 -3.08 0.65 18.65
CA ASP A 125 -2.79 0.51 17.23
C ASP A 125 -2.67 -0.96 16.82
N ARG A 126 -3.45 -1.36 15.82
CA ARG A 126 -3.30 -2.66 15.18
C ARG A 126 -2.22 -2.60 14.10
N VAL A 127 -1.30 -3.55 14.16
CA VAL A 127 -0.25 -3.76 13.15
C VAL A 127 -0.38 -5.14 12.51
N LEU A 128 0.13 -5.26 11.29
CA LEU A 128 0.22 -6.51 10.54
C LEU A 128 1.68 -6.93 10.49
N VAL A 129 1.96 -8.18 10.84
CA VAL A 129 3.32 -8.70 10.94
C VAL A 129 3.46 -9.86 9.99
N VAL A 130 4.35 -9.77 9.01
CA VAL A 130 4.85 -10.93 8.27
C VAL A 130 6.01 -11.48 9.08
N SER A 131 5.76 -12.62 9.73
CA SER A 131 6.71 -13.28 10.61
C SER A 131 7.28 -14.51 9.93
N ILE A 132 8.60 -14.60 9.92
CA ILE A 132 9.35 -15.64 9.25
C ILE A 132 10.12 -16.41 10.32
N ARG A 133 9.81 -17.69 10.44
CA ARG A 133 10.66 -18.66 11.12
C ARG A 133 11.57 -19.30 10.08
N ALA A 134 12.89 -19.16 10.25
CA ALA A 134 13.87 -19.81 9.40
C ALA A 134 14.79 -20.71 10.25
N THR A 135 15.44 -21.67 9.61
CA THR A 135 16.38 -22.59 10.28
C THR A 135 17.52 -21.84 10.98
N GLN A 136 17.96 -20.70 10.42
CA GLN A 136 19.06 -19.89 10.97
C GLN A 136 18.59 -18.60 11.69
N GLY A 137 17.33 -18.52 12.12
CA GLY A 137 16.84 -17.37 12.88
C GLY A 137 15.41 -17.00 12.52
N GLY A 138 15.08 -15.72 12.62
CA GLY A 138 13.77 -15.23 12.27
C GLY A 138 13.80 -13.82 11.72
N PHE A 139 12.77 -13.48 10.97
CA PHE A 139 12.65 -12.16 10.35
C PHE A 139 11.23 -11.67 10.56
N LEU A 140 11.09 -10.36 10.70
CA LEU A 140 9.83 -9.67 10.85
C LEU A 140 9.77 -8.53 9.85
N GLU A 141 8.66 -8.42 9.14
CA GLU A 141 8.25 -7.17 8.50
C GLU A 141 6.93 -6.71 9.09
N ILE A 142 6.91 -5.49 9.62
CA ILE A 142 5.78 -4.94 10.34
C ILE A 142 5.21 -3.76 9.55
N PHE A 143 3.90 -3.80 9.36
CA PHE A 143 3.12 -2.81 8.64
C PHE A 143 2.03 -2.26 9.55
N ASP A 144 1.56 -1.05 9.29
CA ASP A 144 0.30 -0.59 9.87
C ASP A 144 -0.90 -1.36 9.26
N VAL A 145 -2.09 -1.11 9.77
CA VAL A 145 -3.33 -1.74 9.27
C VAL A 145 -3.65 -1.38 7.81
N ALA A 146 -3.12 -0.27 7.28
CA ALA A 146 -3.29 0.14 5.90
C ALA A 146 -2.24 -0.47 4.95
N GLY A 147 -1.24 -1.17 5.49
CA GLY A 147 -0.13 -1.75 4.74
C GLY A 147 1.06 -0.81 4.57
N THR A 148 1.13 0.30 5.29
CA THR A 148 2.30 1.17 5.29
C THR A 148 3.44 0.47 6.02
N PRO A 149 4.62 0.32 5.41
CA PRO A 149 5.81 -0.19 6.07
C PRO A 149 6.14 0.59 7.36
N LEU A 150 6.34 -0.12 8.46
CA LEU A 150 6.77 0.48 9.73
C LEU A 150 8.23 0.16 10.02
N VAL A 151 8.52 -1.11 10.27
CA VAL A 151 9.87 -1.59 10.61
C VAL A 151 10.08 -3.01 10.11
N SER A 152 11.32 -3.36 9.82
CA SER A 152 11.75 -4.73 9.62
C SER A 152 12.87 -5.07 10.58
N GLY A 153 12.91 -6.31 11.03
CA GLY A 153 13.94 -6.77 11.95
C GLY A 153 14.32 -8.22 11.69
N ARG A 154 15.55 -8.56 12.07
CA ARG A 154 16.09 -9.91 12.00
C ARG A 154 16.52 -10.34 13.39
N ARG A 155 16.14 -11.56 13.76
CA ARG A 155 16.53 -12.23 14.99
C ARG A 155 17.45 -13.40 14.68
N PHE A 156 18.64 -13.40 15.25
CA PHE A 156 19.57 -14.53 15.18
C PHE A 156 19.53 -15.31 16.50
N ARG A 157 18.94 -16.51 16.47
CA ARG A 157 18.84 -17.40 17.63
C ARG A 157 18.37 -16.65 18.89
N ALA A 158 19.05 -16.85 20.03
CA ALA A 158 18.65 -16.33 21.34
C ALA A 158 19.08 -14.88 21.61
N ASP A 159 20.04 -14.32 20.87
CA ASP A 159 20.85 -13.22 21.43
C ASP A 159 20.83 -11.90 20.64
N LEU A 160 20.31 -11.84 19.41
CA LEU A 160 20.38 -10.59 18.63
C LEU A 160 19.14 -10.33 17.79
N VAL A 161 18.37 -9.29 18.16
CA VAL A 161 17.39 -8.62 17.28
C VAL A 161 18.08 -7.39 16.68
N CYS A 162 18.41 -7.41 15.40
CA CYS A 162 18.74 -6.20 14.66
C CYS A 162 17.48 -5.67 13.99
N TRP A 163 17.05 -4.47 14.36
CA TRP A 163 16.14 -3.69 13.53
C TRP A 163 17.00 -3.14 12.40
N ASP A 164 17.03 -3.82 11.25
CA ASP A 164 17.78 -3.34 10.11
C ASP A 164 17.32 -1.90 9.78
N GLY A 165 18.29 -1.02 9.51
CA GLY A 165 18.06 0.41 9.37
C GLY A 165 17.15 0.80 8.20
N GLU A 166 16.79 -0.14 7.33
CA GLU A 166 15.93 0.05 6.17
C GLU A 166 14.89 -1.07 6.06
N PHE A 167 13.63 -0.66 5.90
CA PHE A 167 12.51 -1.58 5.71
C PHE A 167 12.70 -2.43 4.45
N GLY A 168 12.59 -3.74 4.58
CA GLY A 168 12.72 -4.68 3.45
C GLY A 168 14.15 -5.11 3.13
N ALA A 169 15.16 -4.58 3.82
CA ALA A 169 16.55 -5.05 3.69
C ALA A 169 16.69 -6.55 4.01
N GLY A 170 15.84 -7.08 4.90
CA GLY A 170 15.75 -8.50 5.22
C GLY A 170 15.36 -9.40 4.02
N ARG A 171 14.78 -8.85 2.95
CA ARG A 171 14.35 -9.64 1.78
C ARG A 171 15.51 -10.15 0.94
N GLU A 172 16.62 -9.41 0.95
CA GLU A 172 17.85 -9.79 0.24
C GLU A 172 18.70 -10.75 1.06
N SER A 173 18.69 -10.63 2.40
CA SER A 173 19.56 -11.43 3.28
C SER A 173 19.05 -12.84 3.58
N VAL A 174 17.74 -13.12 3.41
CA VAL A 174 17.17 -14.47 3.49
C VAL A 174 17.72 -15.42 2.40
N ILE A 175 18.35 -14.86 1.35
CA ILE A 175 18.77 -15.60 0.15
C ILE A 175 20.21 -16.16 0.28
N TYR A 176 21.05 -15.68 1.20
CA TYR A 176 22.51 -15.90 1.14
C TYR A 176 23.19 -16.56 2.35
N ASP A 177 22.45 -16.97 3.39
CA ASP A 177 23.04 -17.75 4.50
C ASP A 177 22.91 -19.27 4.22
N ASP A 178 23.64 -19.73 3.20
CA ASP A 178 23.98 -21.14 2.94
C ASP A 178 25.34 -21.49 3.59
#